data_AF-A0A8T3X5H4-F1
#
_entry.id   AF-A0A8T3X5H4-F1
#
_cell.length_a   1.000
_cell.length_b   1.000
_cell.length_c   1.000
_cell.angle_alpha   90.00
_cell.angle_beta   90.00
_cell.angle_gamma   90.00
#
_symmetry.space_group_name_H-M   'P 1'
#
loop_
_entity.id
_entity.type
_entity.pdbx_description
1 polymer ?
#
loop_
_entity_poly.entity_id
_entity_poly.type
_entity_poly.pdbx_seq_one_letter_code
_entity_poly.pdbx_strand_id
1 'polypeptide(L)'
;MAQNPQTTISIRIDKVMHNEMKLHDEINWSGILRRTIAQELAVARNLDRERALKALGSAALISKVDWEKRINGGHTGMAGQKKVIDASVLVKAFTREEGNEQAVELLKQHAEGDMEIVVPELIFLETINALRWNKNHAGRLQEIHEAIWGFQLSVQKIDRGLLQKAILMSLSHEFTIYDAVYAALSIFNSCPLITCDEALKKLPNAIGL
;
A
#
# COMPACT_ATOMS: atom_id res chain seq x y z
N MET A 1 9.48 -34.28 20.17
CA MET A 1 9.88 -34.15 18.76
C MET A 1 8.81 -33.36 18.03
N ALA A 2 8.94 -32.03 17.92
CA ALA A 2 8.00 -31.21 17.17
C ALA A 2 8.54 -31.02 15.75
N GLN A 3 7.81 -31.50 14.74
CA GLN A 3 8.14 -31.30 13.34
C GLN A 3 7.90 -29.82 12.98
N ASN A 4 8.93 -29.16 12.48
CA ASN A 4 8.87 -27.78 12.01
C ASN A 4 8.02 -27.73 10.71
N PRO A 5 7.03 -26.83 10.57
CA PRO A 5 6.20 -26.78 9.38
C PRO A 5 7.05 -26.43 8.15
N GLN A 6 7.03 -27.30 7.12
CA GLN A 6 7.72 -27.04 5.86
C GLN A 6 6.95 -25.98 5.06
N THR A 7 7.37 -24.71 5.18
CA THR A 7 6.89 -23.63 4.32
C THR A 7 7.47 -23.83 2.91
N THR A 8 6.64 -24.26 1.96
CA THR A 8 7.06 -24.40 0.55
C THR A 8 6.89 -23.07 -0.16
N ILE A 9 8.00 -22.40 -0.47
CA ILE A 9 8.02 -21.16 -1.27
C ILE A 9 8.31 -21.54 -2.72
N SER A 10 7.38 -21.22 -3.63
CA SER A 10 7.53 -21.45 -5.07
C SER A 10 8.10 -20.21 -5.76
N ILE A 11 9.20 -20.35 -6.49
CA ILE A 11 9.85 -19.26 -7.22
C ILE A 11 9.89 -19.64 -8.70
N ARG A 12 9.49 -18.70 -9.57
CA ARG A 12 9.58 -18.88 -11.02
C ARG A 12 10.96 -18.45 -11.48
N ILE A 13 11.68 -19.38 -12.09
CA ILE A 13 12.96 -19.14 -12.77
C ILE A 13 12.64 -19.09 -14.27
N ASP A 14 13.28 -18.19 -15.02
CA ASP A 14 13.09 -18.11 -16.46
C ASP A 14 13.62 -19.38 -17.17
N LYS A 15 13.15 -19.61 -18.40
CA LYS A 15 13.44 -20.84 -19.14
C LYS A 15 14.93 -21.03 -19.45
N VAL A 16 15.69 -19.95 -19.62
CA VAL A 16 17.11 -20.02 -19.98
C VAL A 16 17.89 -20.52 -18.76
N MET A 17 17.71 -19.86 -17.62
CA MET A 17 18.34 -20.24 -16.37
C MET A 17 17.88 -21.62 -15.90
N HIS A 18 16.61 -21.98 -16.11
CA HIS A 18 16.12 -23.33 -15.81
C HIS A 18 16.82 -24.42 -16.65
N ASN A 19 17.15 -24.14 -17.91
CA ASN A 19 17.87 -25.08 -18.78
C ASN A 19 19.35 -25.18 -18.40
N GLU A 20 19.99 -24.07 -18.04
CA GLU A 20 21.38 -24.08 -17.53
C GLU A 20 21.50 -24.89 -16.24
N MET A 21 20.53 -24.76 -15.32
CA MET A 21 20.49 -25.54 -14.08
C MET A 21 20.33 -27.05 -14.34
N LYS A 22 19.64 -27.44 -15.41
CA LYS A 22 19.48 -28.84 -15.81
C LYS A 22 20.76 -29.48 -16.37
N LEU A 23 21.75 -28.69 -16.78
CA LEU A 23 23.05 -29.20 -17.23
C LEU A 23 23.90 -29.73 -16.06
N HIS A 24 23.51 -29.44 -14.82
CA HIS A 24 24.17 -29.87 -13.59
C HIS A 24 23.16 -30.55 -12.67
N ASP A 25 22.71 -31.75 -13.05
CA ASP A 25 21.70 -32.52 -12.33
C ASP A 25 22.24 -33.19 -11.05
N GLU A 26 23.57 -33.31 -10.92
CA GLU A 26 24.24 -33.67 -9.67
C GLU A 26 24.08 -32.64 -8.53
N ILE A 27 23.64 -31.41 -8.85
CA ILE A 27 23.48 -30.33 -7.86
C ILE A 27 22.01 -30.22 -7.43
N ASN A 28 21.74 -30.31 -6.11
CA ASN A 28 20.41 -30.06 -5.56
C ASN A 28 20.10 -28.56 -5.53
N TRP A 29 19.78 -28.01 -6.70
CA TRP A 29 19.49 -26.59 -6.91
C TRP A 29 18.33 -26.09 -6.06
N SER A 30 17.28 -26.90 -5.85
CA SER A 30 16.16 -26.54 -4.98
C SER A 30 16.60 -26.37 -3.53
N GLY A 31 17.50 -27.24 -3.06
CA GLY A 31 18.10 -27.17 -1.73
C GLY A 31 19.07 -25.99 -1.57
N ILE A 32 19.80 -25.62 -2.61
CA ILE A 32 20.63 -24.40 -2.61
C ILE A 32 19.73 -23.17 -2.51
N LEU A 33 18.75 -23.02 -3.40
CA LEU A 33 17.86 -21.85 -3.44
C LEU A 33 17.14 -21.66 -2.11
N ARG A 34 16.54 -22.72 -1.55
CA ARG A 34 15.86 -22.67 -0.25
C ARG A 34 16.80 -22.32 0.89
N ARG A 35 18.04 -22.83 0.89
CA ARG A 35 19.04 -22.49 1.92
C ARG A 35 19.50 -21.04 1.81
N THR A 36 19.75 -20.55 0.60
CA THR A 36 20.12 -19.15 0.35
C THR A 36 18.99 -18.22 0.80
N ILE A 37 17.74 -18.52 0.44
CA ILE A 37 16.58 -17.74 0.87
C ILE A 37 16.39 -17.81 2.39
N ALA A 38 16.54 -18.98 3.00
CA ALA A 38 16.46 -19.12 4.45
C ALA A 38 17.58 -18.36 5.16
N GLN A 39 18.80 -18.32 4.59
CA GLN A 39 19.91 -17.51 5.09
C GLN A 39 19.62 -16.01 4.95
N GLU A 40 19.15 -15.56 3.79
CA GLU A 40 18.73 -14.17 3.56
C GLU A 40 17.61 -13.74 4.51
N LEU A 41 16.62 -14.61 4.76
CA LEU A 41 15.54 -14.36 5.71
C LEU A 41 16.01 -14.37 7.18
N ALA A 42 16.99 -15.21 7.52
CA ALA A 42 17.60 -15.23 8.85
C ALA A 42 18.47 -13.98 9.10
N VAL A 43 19.13 -13.49 8.04
CA VAL A 43 19.81 -12.20 8.04
C VAL A 43 18.80 -11.07 8.21
N ALA A 44 17.69 -11.08 7.45
CA ALA A 44 16.61 -10.09 7.53
C ALA A 44 15.90 -10.04 8.90
N ARG A 45 15.75 -11.17 9.61
CA ARG A 45 15.24 -11.19 11.00
C ARG A 45 16.15 -10.48 12.00
N ASN A 46 17.45 -10.36 11.71
CA ASN A 46 18.45 -9.65 12.52
C ASN A 46 18.72 -8.22 12.02
N LEU A 47 18.01 -7.76 10.98
CA LEU A 47 18.08 -6.39 10.48
C LEU A 47 17.07 -5.53 11.26
N ASP A 48 17.48 -5.12 12.46
CA ASP A 48 16.80 -4.05 13.20
C ASP A 48 16.48 -2.85 12.29
N ARG A 49 15.37 -2.17 12.61
CA ARG A 49 14.82 -0.96 11.97
C ARG A 49 15.89 0.00 11.42
N GLU A 50 17.00 0.20 12.14
CA GLU A 50 18.12 1.05 11.75
C GLU A 50 18.91 0.56 10.52
N ARG A 51 19.13 -0.75 10.36
CA ARG A 51 19.82 -1.30 9.18
C ARG A 51 18.93 -1.26 7.95
N ALA A 52 17.62 -1.48 8.11
CA ALA A 52 16.66 -1.27 7.02
C ALA A 52 16.68 0.19 6.56
N LEU A 53 16.64 1.13 7.50
CA LEU A 53 16.82 2.57 7.23
C LEU A 53 18.16 2.90 6.57
N LYS A 54 19.27 2.21 6.91
CA LYS A 54 20.61 2.44 6.33
C LYS A 54 20.77 1.83 4.92
N ALA A 55 20.21 0.65 4.67
CA ALA A 55 20.17 0.00 3.36
C ALA A 55 19.28 0.80 2.39
N LEU A 56 18.13 1.27 2.88
CA LEU A 56 17.27 2.22 2.18
C LEU A 56 17.93 3.60 2.05
N GLY A 57 18.73 3.99 3.04
CA GLY A 57 19.53 5.22 3.12
C GLY A 57 20.54 5.41 1.99
N SER A 58 21.02 4.30 1.42
CA SER A 58 21.89 4.30 0.25
C SER A 58 21.12 4.68 -1.04
N ALA A 59 19.80 4.46 -1.07
CA ALA A 59 18.87 5.06 -2.02
C ALA A 59 18.30 6.42 -1.51
N ALA A 60 18.33 6.68 -0.20
CA ALA A 60 17.95 7.94 0.44
C ALA A 60 19.06 9.01 0.46
N LEU A 61 20.11 8.84 -0.36
CA LEU A 61 20.91 9.97 -0.86
C LEU A 61 20.07 10.95 -1.71
N ILE A 62 18.79 10.62 -1.94
CA ILE A 62 17.74 11.56 -2.28
C ILE A 62 17.16 12.24 -1.01
N SER A 63 17.98 12.54 -0.01
CA SER A 63 17.65 13.45 1.10
C SER A 63 18.27 14.82 0.81
N LYS A 64 17.83 15.40 -0.33
CA LYS A 64 17.90 16.83 -0.70
C LYS A 64 17.52 17.09 -2.17
N VAL A 65 16.95 16.12 -2.89
CA VAL A 65 16.33 16.41 -4.19
C VAL A 65 14.88 16.80 -3.94
N ASP A 66 14.70 18.06 -3.52
CA ASP A 66 13.57 18.91 -3.88
C ASP A 66 12.19 18.22 -4.01
N TRP A 67 11.77 17.56 -2.94
CA TRP A 67 10.44 16.95 -2.83
C TRP A 67 9.33 17.98 -2.96
N GLU A 68 9.60 19.22 -2.53
CA GLU A 68 8.72 20.39 -2.68
C GLU A 68 8.62 20.90 -4.13
N LYS A 69 9.62 20.67 -4.99
CA LYS A 69 9.54 21.09 -6.41
C LYS A 69 8.74 20.14 -7.30
N ARG A 70 8.65 18.83 -6.97
CA ARG A 70 7.88 17.88 -7.79
C ARG A 70 6.38 18.07 -7.63
N ILE A 71 5.92 18.51 -6.45
CA ILE A 71 4.52 18.86 -6.19
C ILE A 71 4.10 20.14 -6.94
N ASN A 72 5.04 21.06 -7.16
CA ASN A 72 4.78 22.37 -7.78
C ASN A 72 5.11 22.44 -9.29
N GLY A 73 5.62 21.36 -9.89
CA GLY A 73 6.26 21.36 -11.22
C GLY A 73 5.48 20.69 -12.36
N GLY A 74 4.14 20.66 -12.30
CA GLY A 74 3.32 19.93 -13.28
C GLY A 74 2.02 20.63 -13.65
N HIS A 75 2.09 21.84 -14.20
CA HIS A 75 0.96 22.43 -14.94
C HIS A 75 1.17 22.20 -16.44
N THR A 76 0.52 21.19 -17.01
CA THR A 76 0.07 21.21 -18.43
C THR A 76 -0.78 19.99 -18.78
N GLY A 77 -2.04 20.22 -19.14
CA GLY A 77 -2.84 19.34 -20.00
C GLY A 77 -3.84 18.41 -19.30
N MET A 78 -5.11 18.84 -19.24
CA MET A 78 -6.34 18.01 -19.12
C MET A 78 -6.22 16.63 -18.42
N ALA A 79 -5.84 16.60 -17.15
CA ALA A 79 -5.91 15.41 -16.30
C ALA A 79 -6.80 15.70 -15.09
N GLY A 80 -7.86 14.92 -14.90
CA GLY A 80 -8.78 15.06 -13.75
C GLY A 80 -8.01 15.03 -12.42
N GLN A 81 -8.51 15.73 -11.41
CA GLN A 81 -7.88 15.77 -10.09
C GLN A 81 -7.80 14.34 -9.53
N LYS A 82 -6.60 13.77 -9.40
CA LYS A 82 -6.42 12.48 -8.73
C LYS A 82 -6.33 12.70 -7.23
N LYS A 83 -6.89 11.79 -6.45
CA LYS A 83 -6.75 11.76 -4.99
C LYS A 83 -6.58 10.32 -4.54
N VAL A 84 -5.69 10.08 -3.58
CA VAL A 84 -5.68 8.81 -2.84
C VAL A 84 -6.55 8.99 -1.61
N ILE A 85 -7.37 8.01 -1.27
CA ILE A 85 -8.11 7.99 -0.02
C ILE A 85 -7.65 6.79 0.81
N ASP A 86 -7.66 6.95 2.13
CA ASP A 86 -7.50 5.81 3.04
C ASP A 86 -8.84 5.11 3.32
N ALA A 87 -8.80 3.96 4.00
CA ALA A 87 -10.00 3.23 4.37
C ALA A 87 -10.91 4.00 5.33
N SER A 88 -10.35 4.89 6.16
CA SER A 88 -11.11 5.65 7.15
C SER A 88 -12.07 6.64 6.51
N VAL A 89 -11.74 7.20 5.33
CA VAL A 89 -12.65 8.03 4.52
C VAL A 89 -13.89 7.24 4.08
N LEU A 90 -13.70 6.02 3.57
CA LEU A 90 -14.83 5.16 3.20
C LEU A 90 -15.67 4.80 4.42
N VAL A 91 -15.04 4.41 5.53
CA VAL A 91 -15.75 4.12 6.79
C VAL A 91 -16.61 5.31 7.19
N LYS A 92 -16.04 6.52 7.18
CA LYS A 92 -16.74 7.77 7.50
C LYS A 92 -17.93 8.02 6.58
N ALA A 93 -17.79 7.78 5.28
CA ALA A 93 -18.89 7.93 4.32
C ALA A 93 -20.07 6.96 4.58
N PHE A 94 -19.78 5.75 5.07
CA PHE A 94 -20.81 4.73 5.35
C PHE A 94 -21.37 4.79 6.78
N THR A 95 -20.66 5.37 7.74
CA THR A 95 -21.18 5.70 9.06
C THR A 95 -22.03 6.96 8.98
N ARG A 96 -23.32 6.88 9.34
CA ARG A 96 -24.25 8.03 9.36
C ARG A 96 -24.00 8.95 10.58
N GLU A 97 -22.75 9.28 10.83
CA GLU A 97 -22.30 10.12 11.93
C GLU A 97 -22.04 11.56 11.44
N GLU A 98 -21.97 12.51 12.37
CA GLU A 98 -21.74 13.92 12.08
C GLU A 98 -20.40 14.14 11.37
N GLY A 99 -20.38 14.94 10.31
CA GLY A 99 -19.18 15.21 9.51
C GLY A 99 -18.94 14.25 8.35
N ASN A 100 -19.86 13.31 8.07
CA ASN A 100 -19.74 12.41 6.91
C ASN A 100 -19.96 13.11 5.56
N GLU A 101 -20.50 14.34 5.56
CA GLU A 101 -20.91 15.05 4.34
C GLU A 101 -19.73 15.25 3.39
N GLN A 102 -18.55 15.55 3.92
CA GLN A 102 -17.34 15.75 3.12
C GLN A 102 -16.86 14.45 2.46
N ALA A 103 -16.97 13.32 3.16
CA ALA A 103 -16.57 12.02 2.63
C ALA A 103 -17.57 11.54 1.55
N VAL A 104 -18.86 11.79 1.75
CA VAL A 104 -19.92 11.51 0.77
C VAL A 104 -19.75 12.38 -0.49
N GLU A 105 -19.48 13.67 -0.32
CA GLU A 105 -19.24 14.59 -1.44
C GLU A 105 -18.01 14.19 -2.26
N LEU A 106 -16.95 13.72 -1.60
CA LEU A 106 -15.76 13.21 -2.30
C LEU A 106 -16.08 12.01 -3.20
N LEU A 107 -16.88 11.06 -2.72
CA LEU A 107 -17.32 9.90 -3.52
C LEU A 107 -18.26 10.30 -4.65
N LYS A 108 -19.07 11.35 -4.44
CA LYS A 108 -19.95 11.89 -5.46
C LYS A 108 -19.16 12.54 -6.61
N GLN A 109 -18.17 13.37 -6.29
CA GLN A 109 -17.28 13.99 -7.30
C GLN A 109 -16.56 12.94 -8.15
N HIS A 110 -16.15 11.81 -7.54
CA HIS A 110 -15.61 10.67 -8.27
C HIS A 110 -16.63 10.05 -9.23
N ALA A 111 -17.84 9.77 -8.73
CA ALA A 111 -18.90 9.17 -9.52
C ALA A 111 -19.37 10.07 -10.69
N GLU A 112 -19.29 11.39 -10.52
CA GLU A 112 -19.60 12.39 -11.55
C GLU A 112 -18.46 12.60 -12.56
N GLY A 113 -17.26 12.05 -12.28
CA GLY A 113 -16.09 12.12 -13.16
C GLY A 113 -15.26 13.39 -13.01
N ASP A 114 -15.53 14.21 -12.00
CA ASP A 114 -14.79 15.46 -11.71
C ASP A 114 -13.38 15.20 -11.16
N MET A 115 -13.19 14.03 -10.56
CA MET A 115 -11.92 13.59 -9.99
C MET A 115 -11.80 12.06 -10.09
N GLU A 116 -10.59 11.52 -9.91
CA GLU A 116 -10.33 10.08 -9.84
C GLU A 116 -9.80 9.68 -8.45
N ILE A 117 -10.48 8.78 -7.76
CA ILE A 117 -10.00 8.15 -6.53
C ILE A 117 -9.12 6.95 -6.87
N VAL A 118 -7.87 7.00 -6.41
CA VAL A 118 -6.89 5.92 -6.51
C VAL A 118 -6.71 5.26 -5.15
N VAL A 119 -6.76 3.93 -5.09
CA VAL A 119 -6.71 3.19 -3.81
C VAL A 119 -5.89 1.91 -3.93
N PRO A 120 -5.25 1.43 -2.85
CA PRO A 120 -4.67 0.09 -2.85
C PRO A 120 -5.78 -0.96 -2.69
N GLU A 121 -5.52 -2.19 -3.13
CA GLU A 121 -6.43 -3.35 -2.90
C GLU A 121 -6.76 -3.58 -1.41
N LEU A 122 -5.91 -3.08 -0.51
CA LEU A 122 -6.09 -3.17 0.93
C LEU A 122 -7.35 -2.46 1.43
N ILE A 123 -7.80 -1.40 0.74
CA ILE A 123 -8.90 -0.55 1.21
C ILE A 123 -10.18 -1.35 1.46
N PHE A 124 -10.48 -2.34 0.60
CA PHE A 124 -11.67 -3.17 0.72
C PHE A 124 -11.65 -3.98 2.02
N LEU A 125 -10.50 -4.56 2.36
CA LEU A 125 -10.35 -5.37 3.56
C LEU A 125 -10.46 -4.51 4.82
N GLU A 126 -9.80 -3.36 4.83
CA GLU A 126 -9.80 -2.46 5.99
C GLU A 126 -11.16 -1.81 6.22
N THR A 127 -11.82 -1.33 5.17
CA THR A 127 -13.15 -0.74 5.28
C THR A 127 -14.16 -1.75 5.80
N ILE A 128 -14.21 -2.96 5.22
CA ILE A 128 -15.14 -4.01 5.68
C ILE A 128 -14.82 -4.47 7.10
N ASN A 129 -13.53 -4.63 7.43
CA ASN A 129 -13.13 -5.01 8.78
C ASN A 129 -13.54 -3.94 9.81
N ALA A 130 -13.30 -2.65 9.52
CA ALA A 130 -13.69 -1.56 10.41
C ALA A 130 -15.22 -1.51 10.62
N LEU A 131 -16.00 -1.61 9.55
CA LEU A 131 -17.47 -1.58 9.62
C LEU A 131 -18.06 -2.81 10.30
N ARG A 132 -17.41 -3.97 10.20
CA ARG A 132 -17.84 -5.21 10.88
C ARG A 132 -17.94 -5.04 12.39
N TRP A 133 -17.03 -4.27 12.98
CA TRP A 133 -17.00 -4.04 14.42
C TRP A 133 -17.90 -2.87 14.86
N ASN A 134 -18.50 -2.15 13.92
CA ASN A 134 -19.52 -1.15 14.21
C ASN A 134 -20.91 -1.82 14.30
N LYS A 135 -21.53 -1.75 15.48
CA LYS A 135 -22.83 -2.39 15.78
C LYS A 135 -23.95 -2.01 14.80
N ASN A 136 -23.87 -0.83 14.21
CA ASN A 136 -24.89 -0.32 13.28
C ASN A 136 -24.75 -0.88 11.86
N HIS A 137 -23.64 -1.54 11.53
CA HIS A 137 -23.29 -1.92 10.16
C HIS A 137 -23.00 -3.41 9.95
N ALA A 138 -22.83 -4.19 11.02
CA ALA A 138 -22.53 -5.63 10.92
C ALA A 138 -23.54 -6.43 10.07
N GLY A 139 -24.83 -6.05 10.09
CA GLY A 139 -25.87 -6.68 9.27
C GLY A 139 -25.94 -6.22 7.81
N ARG A 140 -25.17 -5.20 7.43
CA ARG A 140 -25.23 -4.52 6.12
C ARG A 140 -23.95 -4.63 5.31
N LEU A 141 -22.98 -5.43 5.76
CA LEU A 141 -21.66 -5.52 5.12
C LEU A 141 -21.73 -5.91 3.64
N GLN A 142 -22.68 -6.78 3.26
CA GLN A 142 -22.85 -7.17 1.85
C GLN A 142 -23.36 -5.99 1.00
N GLU A 143 -24.33 -5.22 1.49
CA GLU A 143 -24.81 -4.01 0.80
C GLU A 143 -23.68 -2.99 0.61
N ILE A 144 -22.86 -2.81 1.65
CA ILE A 144 -21.73 -1.87 1.63
C ILE A 144 -20.65 -2.36 0.67
N HIS A 145 -20.35 -3.66 0.66
CA HIS A 145 -19.44 -4.27 -0.31
C HIS A 145 -19.88 -3.97 -1.75
N GLU A 146 -21.13 -4.24 -2.09
CA GLU A 146 -21.67 -3.96 -3.44
C GLU A 146 -21.60 -2.46 -3.76
N ALA A 147 -21.92 -1.59 -2.80
CA ALA A 147 -21.84 -0.14 -2.99
C ALA A 147 -20.40 0.32 -3.26
N ILE A 148 -19.40 -0.18 -2.51
CA ILE A 148 -17.99 0.16 -2.71
C ILE A 148 -17.53 -0.23 -4.11
N TRP A 149 -17.87 -1.44 -4.58
CA TRP A 149 -17.54 -1.88 -5.94
C TRP A 149 -18.26 -1.06 -7.01
N GLY A 150 -19.49 -0.62 -6.73
CA GLY A 150 -20.25 0.27 -7.61
C GLY A 150 -19.57 1.60 -7.91
N PHE A 151 -18.70 2.10 -7.03
CA PHE A 151 -17.93 3.32 -7.27
C PHE A 151 -16.79 3.16 -8.27
N GLN A 152 -16.43 1.92 -8.67
CA GLN A 152 -15.39 1.66 -9.67
C GLN A 152 -14.09 2.44 -9.40
N LEU A 153 -13.61 2.37 -8.16
CA LEU A 153 -12.38 3.04 -7.74
C LEU A 153 -11.18 2.58 -8.60
N SER A 154 -10.20 3.47 -8.79
CA SER A 154 -8.97 3.15 -9.51
C SER A 154 -8.04 2.33 -8.60
N VAL A 155 -8.20 1.01 -8.63
CA VAL A 155 -7.46 0.11 -7.73
C VAL A 155 -6.05 -0.14 -8.26
N GLN A 156 -5.05 0.24 -7.46
CA GLN A 156 -3.65 -0.04 -7.73
C GLN A 156 -3.15 -1.23 -6.91
N LYS A 157 -2.59 -2.22 -7.61
CA LYS A 157 -2.01 -3.41 -6.98
C LYS A 157 -0.78 -3.07 -6.15
N ILE A 158 -0.64 -3.73 -5.00
CA ILE A 158 0.57 -3.65 -4.19
C ILE A 158 1.66 -4.53 -4.82
N ASP A 159 2.56 -3.89 -5.57
CA ASP A 159 3.73 -4.52 -6.15
C ASP A 159 5.00 -4.28 -5.32
N ARG A 160 6.13 -4.85 -5.79
CA ARG A 160 7.43 -4.69 -5.12
C ARG A 160 7.84 -3.22 -4.97
N GLY A 161 7.57 -2.39 -5.97
CA GLY A 161 7.98 -0.99 -5.99
C GLY A 161 7.18 -0.15 -5.00
N LEU A 162 5.86 -0.34 -4.98
CA LEU A 162 4.98 0.33 -4.02
C LEU A 162 5.31 -0.10 -2.58
N LEU A 163 5.49 -1.41 -2.33
CA LEU A 163 5.81 -1.91 -1.00
C LEU A 163 7.17 -1.41 -0.50
N GLN A 164 8.18 -1.30 -1.36
CA GLN A 164 9.48 -0.73 -0.99
C GLN A 164 9.34 0.73 -0.52
N LYS A 165 8.50 1.52 -1.19
CA LYS A 165 8.19 2.90 -0.78
C LYS A 165 7.38 2.94 0.51
N ALA A 166 6.42 2.03 0.69
CA ALA A 166 5.66 1.93 1.94
C ALA A 166 6.56 1.62 3.14
N ILE A 167 7.54 0.72 2.99
CA ILE A 167 8.51 0.42 4.05
C ILE A 167 9.30 1.68 4.44
N LEU A 168 9.78 2.45 3.45
CA LEU A 168 10.44 3.73 3.68
C LEU A 168 9.55 4.68 4.50
N MET A 169 8.30 4.88 4.06
CA MET A 169 7.34 5.76 4.73
C MET A 169 7.04 5.31 6.17
N SER A 170 6.82 4.02 6.37
CA SER A 170 6.56 3.42 7.70
C SER A 170 7.71 3.69 8.67
N LEU A 171 8.95 3.49 8.24
CA LEU A 171 10.11 3.67 9.10
C LEU A 171 10.39 5.15 9.41
N SER A 172 10.16 6.04 8.43
CA SER A 172 10.40 7.49 8.55
C SER A 172 9.35 8.23 9.36
N HIS A 173 8.09 7.79 9.34
CA HIS A 173 6.96 8.49 9.98
C HIS A 173 6.29 7.67 11.09
N GLU A 174 6.83 6.51 11.44
CA GLU A 174 6.30 5.58 12.46
C GLU A 174 4.88 5.09 12.17
N PHE A 175 4.51 5.02 10.89
CA PHE A 175 3.24 4.47 10.45
C PHE A 175 3.26 2.94 10.47
N THR A 176 2.08 2.32 10.60
CA THR A 176 1.96 0.90 10.25
C THR A 176 2.25 0.71 8.75
N ILE A 177 2.61 -0.50 8.33
CA ILE A 177 2.83 -0.78 6.91
C ILE A 177 1.56 -0.50 6.09
N TYR A 178 0.39 -0.74 6.67
CA TYR A 178 -0.90 -0.50 6.02
C TYR A 178 -1.10 0.99 5.72
N ASP A 179 -0.96 1.85 6.73
CA ASP A 179 -1.06 3.31 6.57
C ASP A 179 0.01 3.84 5.59
N ALA A 180 1.22 3.29 5.68
CA ALA A 180 2.32 3.67 4.82
C ALA A 180 2.12 3.30 3.34
N VAL A 181 1.28 2.30 3.02
CA VAL A 181 0.90 2.00 1.64
C VAL A 181 0.09 3.14 1.03
N TYR A 182 -0.88 3.71 1.75
CA TYR A 182 -1.64 4.88 1.27
C TYR A 182 -0.74 6.09 1.07
N ALA A 183 0.15 6.35 2.04
CA ALA A 183 1.13 7.42 1.93
C ALA A 183 2.03 7.23 0.71
N ALA A 184 2.60 6.05 0.51
CA ALA A 184 3.44 5.74 -0.64
C ALA A 184 2.69 5.84 -1.97
N LEU A 185 1.42 5.43 -2.00
CA LEU A 185 0.57 5.48 -3.17
C LEU A 185 0.28 6.92 -3.60
N SER A 186 0.02 7.82 -2.64
CA SER A 186 -0.22 9.23 -2.90
C SER A 186 1.00 9.91 -3.54
N ILE A 187 2.20 9.57 -3.04
CA ILE A 187 3.47 10.06 -3.60
C ILE A 187 3.71 9.48 -4.99
N PHE A 188 3.46 8.18 -5.17
CA PHE A 188 3.64 7.50 -6.45
C PHE A 188 2.78 8.14 -7.56
N ASN A 189 1.53 8.48 -7.23
CA ASN A 189 0.59 9.12 -8.15
C ASN A 189 0.70 10.66 -8.18
N SER A 190 1.62 11.24 -7.39
CA SER A 190 1.81 12.69 -7.28
C SER A 190 0.51 13.43 -6.97
N CYS A 191 -0.27 12.91 -6.02
CA CYS A 191 -1.58 13.44 -5.66
C CYS A 191 -1.77 13.53 -4.13
N PRO A 192 -2.76 14.30 -3.66
CA PRO A 192 -3.06 14.36 -2.24
C PRO A 192 -3.55 13.03 -1.68
N LEU A 193 -3.26 12.80 -0.39
CA LEU A 193 -3.87 11.74 0.42
C LEU A 193 -5.02 12.33 1.23
N ILE A 194 -6.23 11.78 1.13
CA ILE A 194 -7.37 12.14 1.97
C ILE A 194 -7.53 11.09 3.06
N THR A 195 -7.64 11.52 4.31
CA THR A 195 -7.61 10.62 5.47
C THR A 195 -8.35 11.21 6.68
N CYS A 196 -8.96 10.34 7.50
CA CYS A 196 -9.46 10.70 8.83
C CYS A 196 -8.49 10.28 9.95
N ASP A 197 -7.36 9.67 9.62
CA ASP A 197 -6.34 9.23 10.58
C ASP A 197 -5.38 10.38 10.94
N GLU A 198 -5.23 10.64 12.24
CA GLU A 198 -4.43 11.76 12.76
C GLU A 198 -2.92 11.58 12.56
N ALA A 199 -2.41 10.35 12.44
CA ALA A 199 -1.01 10.12 12.13
C ALA A 199 -0.73 10.45 10.66
N LEU A 200 -1.59 10.01 9.74
CA LEU A 200 -1.45 10.28 8.30
C LEU A 200 -1.62 11.76 7.96
N LYS A 201 -2.47 12.50 8.67
CA LYS A 201 -2.65 13.96 8.51
C LYS A 201 -1.36 14.78 8.69
N LYS A 202 -0.33 14.23 9.33
CA LYS A 202 0.97 14.89 9.50
C LYS A 202 1.80 14.96 8.22
N LEU A 203 1.41 14.24 7.18
CA LEU A 203 2.10 14.30 5.89
C LEU A 203 1.80 15.63 5.18
N PRO A 204 2.79 16.24 4.52
CA PRO A 204 2.61 17.54 3.87
C PRO A 204 1.62 17.51 2.68
N ASN A 205 1.41 16.35 2.07
CA ASN A 205 0.44 16.15 0.99
C ASN A 205 -0.87 15.50 1.46
N ALA A 206 -1.07 15.34 2.78
CA ALA A 206 -2.31 14.81 3.32
C ALA A 206 -3.32 15.94 3.61
N ILE A 207 -4.59 15.65 3.38
CA ILE A 207 -5.74 16.51 3.67
C ILE A 207 -6.65 15.73 4.61
N GLY A 208 -6.92 16.32 5.78
CA GLY A 208 -7.81 15.73 6.78
C GLY A 208 -9.28 15.96 6.46
N LEU A 209 -10.11 14.94 6.71
CA LEU A 209 -11.56 15.07 6.87
C LEU A 209 -11.97 14.94 8.34
#